data_AF-A0A418MBB2-F1
#
_entry.id   AF-A0A418MBB2-F1
#
_cell.length_a   1.000
_cell.length_b   1.000
_cell.length_c   1.000
_cell.angle_alpha   90.00
_cell.angle_beta   90.00
_cell.angle_gamma   90.00
#
_symmetry.space_group_name_H-M   'P 1'
#
loop_
_entity.id
_entity.type
_entity.pdbx_description
1 polymer ?
#
loop_
_entity_poly.entity_id
_entity_poly.type
_entity_poly.pdbx_seq_one_letter_code
_entity_poly.pdbx_strand_id
1 'polypeptide(L)'
;MNENNAKKRIGKIEQLQADLDARLAALSRNLYTDLMASADTILASPKTLSRILNRFEQANHVPVLEQFGADLLTITDLNVGYFSDAVGETMGGTPVNEALFSRVKKTVQQSIADRFGLTPTGEIVPNGLFDLFTRDTTVRRQVQQFAYAQRAANVGLERFKKNLRAFITPPGQKTLWNRHYDTVAYDTYQQADRLAQQTFAEGLNMRAFLYLGGKLDSSRPFCLARDGKVFLRPEIEKFGTPQDAYGGYLDKARGKFQGKPSAGYAPFEMAGGYRCRHHYSAISDREAMRRRPDLVKGKDGALRVQPAAPNVPTALTDYQTEYGVSINADVFRPLTHPVPMERNSRGYYYSPSTKPDAPNDFVNVNTGDARAKNSQWFAQGVIYHEYGHATDWHHRLRDRTDVKVLMDKYRSKLAAKQDKGYARLNAAAATRTRQAFSGPVDHDAVEQTLAMADTLQALNPAYGFGHSVTYYKTPGFAEAEFLAHAWENYFLENPVFEAEWPDLYRDTRKLVKKLLSELGGN
;
A
#
# COMPACT_ATOMS: atom_id res chain seq x y z
N MET A 1 -7.57 -6.78 6.64
CA MET A 1 -7.21 -6.50 5.22
C MET A 1 -5.74 -6.10 5.06
N ASN A 2 -4.91 -7.00 4.53
CA ASN A 2 -3.48 -6.77 4.25
C ASN A 2 -3.08 -7.43 2.92
N GLU A 3 -1.83 -7.25 2.51
CA GLU A 3 -1.28 -7.80 1.27
C GLU A 3 -1.35 -9.33 1.18
N ASN A 4 -1.17 -10.06 2.30
CA ASN A 4 -1.22 -11.52 2.28
C ASN A 4 -2.64 -12.02 1.95
N ASN A 5 -3.66 -11.40 2.54
CA ASN A 5 -5.05 -11.73 2.21
C ASN A 5 -5.38 -11.34 0.76
N ALA A 6 -4.86 -10.21 0.27
CA ALA A 6 -5.01 -9.80 -1.12
C ALA A 6 -4.38 -10.82 -2.09
N LYS A 7 -3.14 -11.26 -1.83
CA LYS A 7 -2.46 -12.28 -2.64
C LYS A 7 -3.19 -13.62 -2.64
N LYS A 8 -3.75 -14.05 -1.51
CA LYS A 8 -4.58 -15.26 -1.44
C LYS A 8 -5.83 -15.15 -2.32
N ARG A 9 -6.53 -14.00 -2.27
CA ARG A 9 -7.68 -13.71 -3.14
C ARG A 9 -7.28 -13.78 -4.61
N ILE A 10 -6.23 -13.05 -4.98
CA ILE A 10 -5.72 -12.98 -6.36
C ILE A 10 -5.36 -14.37 -6.87
N GLY A 11 -4.62 -15.18 -6.10
CA GLY A 11 -4.25 -16.54 -6.50
C GLY A 11 -5.46 -17.45 -6.74
N LYS A 12 -6.56 -17.26 -6.02
CA LYS A 12 -7.82 -17.99 -6.29
C LYS A 12 -8.49 -17.54 -7.59
N ILE A 13 -8.42 -16.26 -7.93
CA ILE A 13 -8.94 -15.73 -9.20
C ILE A 13 -8.09 -16.22 -10.37
N GLU A 14 -6.78 -16.27 -10.21
CA GLU A 14 -5.87 -16.86 -11.21
C GLU A 14 -6.14 -18.35 -11.41
N GLN A 15 -6.51 -19.08 -10.34
CA GLN A 15 -6.94 -20.47 -10.47
C GLN A 15 -8.22 -20.60 -11.31
N LEU A 16 -9.23 -19.75 -11.08
CA LEU A 16 -10.46 -19.75 -11.90
C LEU A 16 -10.15 -19.50 -13.40
N GLN A 17 -9.20 -18.61 -13.69
CA GLN A 17 -8.72 -18.37 -15.06
C GLN A 17 -8.05 -19.62 -15.66
N ALA A 18 -7.20 -20.29 -14.88
CA ALA A 18 -6.54 -21.53 -15.31
C ALA A 18 -7.56 -22.67 -15.55
N ASP A 19 -8.60 -22.75 -14.71
CA ASP A 19 -9.67 -23.74 -14.86
C ASP A 19 -10.51 -23.46 -16.12
N LEU A 20 -10.79 -22.19 -16.43
CA LEU A 20 -11.42 -21.84 -17.70
C LEU A 20 -10.54 -22.21 -18.90
N ASP A 21 -9.24 -21.91 -18.84
CA ASP A 21 -8.30 -22.29 -19.89
C ASP A 21 -8.30 -23.82 -20.12
N ALA A 22 -8.38 -24.61 -19.05
CA ALA A 22 -8.47 -26.07 -19.12
C ALA A 22 -9.81 -26.55 -19.73
N ARG A 23 -10.93 -25.92 -19.35
CA ARG A 23 -12.27 -26.20 -19.93
C ARG A 23 -12.32 -25.87 -21.42
N LEU A 24 -11.76 -24.74 -21.85
CA LEU A 24 -11.67 -24.36 -23.25
C LEU A 24 -10.78 -25.32 -24.06
N ALA A 25 -9.70 -25.81 -23.47
CA ALA A 25 -8.87 -26.82 -24.10
C ALA A 25 -9.61 -28.16 -24.24
N ALA A 26 -10.38 -28.56 -23.22
CA ALA A 26 -11.25 -29.73 -23.28
C ALA A 26 -12.35 -29.58 -24.34
N LEU A 27 -12.97 -28.41 -24.41
CA LEU A 27 -13.97 -28.07 -25.43
C LEU A 27 -13.40 -28.25 -26.84
N SER A 28 -12.18 -27.79 -27.10
CA SER A 28 -11.52 -28.02 -28.39
C SER A 28 -11.23 -29.49 -28.68
N ARG A 29 -10.85 -30.29 -27.67
CA ARG A 29 -10.65 -31.74 -27.85
C ARG A 29 -11.95 -32.46 -28.16
N ASN A 30 -13.04 -32.14 -27.46
CA ASN A 30 -14.36 -32.72 -27.71
C ASN A 30 -14.84 -32.37 -29.13
N LEU A 31 -14.68 -31.11 -29.55
CA LEU A 31 -15.02 -30.69 -30.91
C LEU A 31 -14.21 -31.48 -31.95
N TYR A 32 -12.91 -31.64 -31.72
CA TYR A 32 -12.06 -32.42 -32.63
C TYR A 32 -12.54 -33.88 -32.73
N THR A 33 -12.88 -34.53 -31.60
CA THR A 33 -13.42 -35.90 -31.59
C THR A 33 -14.70 -36.01 -32.42
N ASP A 34 -15.67 -35.11 -32.20
CA ASP A 34 -16.95 -35.12 -32.92
C ASP A 34 -16.76 -34.92 -34.43
N LEU A 35 -15.89 -33.98 -34.82
CA LEU A 35 -15.60 -33.70 -36.22
C LEU A 35 -14.80 -34.84 -36.87
N MET A 36 -13.91 -35.49 -36.12
CA MET A 36 -13.15 -36.65 -36.61
C MET A 36 -14.05 -37.86 -36.86
N ALA A 37 -15.02 -38.11 -35.97
CA ALA A 37 -15.99 -39.19 -36.13
C ALA A 37 -16.88 -39.01 -37.37
N SER A 38 -17.02 -37.78 -37.87
CA SER A 38 -17.81 -37.43 -39.06
C SER A 38 -16.95 -36.91 -40.22
N ALA A 39 -15.63 -37.14 -40.20
CA ALA A 39 -14.68 -36.46 -41.10
C ALA A 39 -14.94 -36.74 -42.60
N ASP A 40 -15.30 -37.98 -42.93
CA ASP A 40 -15.68 -38.42 -44.27
C ASP A 40 -16.95 -37.69 -44.76
N THR A 41 -17.97 -37.66 -43.90
CA THR A 41 -19.27 -37.04 -44.16
C THR A 41 -19.13 -35.52 -44.31
N ILE A 42 -18.32 -34.89 -43.47
CA ILE A 42 -18.02 -33.45 -43.53
C ILE A 42 -17.30 -33.12 -44.83
N LEU A 43 -16.28 -33.89 -45.20
CA LEU A 43 -15.51 -33.64 -46.42
C LEU A 43 -16.37 -33.82 -47.68
N ALA A 44 -17.23 -34.85 -47.70
CA ALA A 44 -18.18 -35.08 -48.79
C ALA A 44 -19.28 -34.01 -48.85
N SER A 45 -19.73 -33.50 -47.70
CA SER A 45 -20.84 -32.56 -47.60
C SER A 45 -20.71 -31.60 -46.40
N PRO A 46 -19.95 -30.49 -46.52
CA PRO A 46 -19.71 -29.55 -45.42
C PRO A 46 -20.98 -28.91 -44.84
N LYS A 47 -22.10 -28.92 -45.58
CA LYS A 47 -23.40 -28.47 -45.06
C LYS A 47 -23.87 -29.27 -43.83
N THR A 48 -23.40 -30.50 -43.66
CA THR A 48 -23.70 -31.34 -42.48
C THR A 48 -23.09 -30.79 -41.20
N LEU A 49 -22.04 -29.97 -41.31
CA LEU A 49 -21.30 -29.38 -40.21
C LEU A 49 -22.18 -28.51 -39.32
N SER A 50 -23.11 -27.74 -39.89
CA SER A 50 -24.01 -26.87 -39.10
C SER A 50 -24.82 -27.64 -38.07
N ARG A 51 -25.29 -28.85 -38.42
CA ARG A 51 -26.03 -29.72 -37.49
C ARG A 51 -25.13 -30.29 -36.40
N ILE A 52 -23.90 -30.68 -36.76
CA ILE A 52 -22.90 -31.19 -35.81
C ILE A 52 -22.53 -30.09 -34.81
N LEU A 53 -22.19 -28.90 -35.31
CA LEU A 53 -21.83 -27.74 -34.49
C LEU A 53 -22.98 -27.27 -33.59
N ASN A 54 -24.21 -27.21 -34.09
CA ASN A 54 -25.38 -26.89 -33.25
C ASN A 54 -25.48 -27.83 -32.06
N ARG A 55 -25.39 -29.15 -32.29
CA ARG A 55 -25.46 -30.15 -31.21
C ARG A 55 -24.29 -30.02 -30.26
N PHE A 56 -23.08 -29.86 -30.80
CA PHE A 56 -21.86 -29.73 -30.02
C PHE A 56 -21.90 -28.51 -29.10
N GLU A 57 -22.28 -27.34 -29.63
CA GLU A 57 -22.32 -26.09 -28.87
C GLU A 57 -23.31 -26.18 -27.71
N GLN A 58 -24.51 -26.71 -27.94
CA GLN A 58 -25.51 -26.91 -26.88
C GLN A 58 -25.03 -27.89 -25.81
N ALA A 59 -24.41 -29.00 -26.20
CA ALA A 59 -23.98 -30.04 -25.26
C ALA A 59 -22.67 -29.72 -24.52
N ASN A 60 -21.81 -28.86 -25.08
CA ASN A 60 -20.45 -28.66 -24.54
C ASN A 60 -20.08 -27.18 -24.33
N HIS A 61 -20.43 -26.27 -25.25
CA HIS A 61 -19.99 -24.88 -25.18
C HIS A 61 -20.84 -24.08 -24.19
N VAL A 62 -22.17 -24.23 -24.23
CA VAL A 62 -23.08 -23.56 -23.30
C VAL A 62 -22.73 -23.87 -21.83
N PRO A 63 -22.52 -25.14 -21.40
CA PRO A 63 -22.07 -25.43 -20.04
C PRO A 63 -20.75 -24.76 -19.63
N VAL A 64 -19.80 -24.58 -20.57
CA VAL A 64 -18.55 -23.87 -20.29
C VAL A 64 -18.81 -22.38 -20.04
N LEU A 65 -19.74 -21.77 -20.78
CA LEU A 65 -20.14 -20.38 -20.58
C LEU A 65 -20.93 -20.18 -19.28
N GLU A 66 -21.82 -21.11 -18.93
CA GLU A 66 -22.53 -21.10 -17.65
C GLU A 66 -21.56 -21.18 -16.48
N GLN A 67 -20.57 -22.09 -16.54
CA GLN A 67 -19.53 -22.17 -15.52
C GLN A 67 -18.67 -20.91 -15.48
N PHE A 68 -18.37 -20.29 -16.64
CA PHE A 68 -17.66 -19.02 -16.67
C PHE A 68 -18.45 -17.91 -15.96
N GLY A 69 -19.77 -17.85 -16.16
CA GLY A 69 -20.65 -16.94 -15.41
C GLY A 69 -20.63 -17.20 -13.90
N ALA A 70 -20.71 -18.46 -13.48
CA ALA A 70 -20.63 -18.87 -12.08
C ALA A 70 -19.28 -18.51 -11.42
N ASP A 71 -18.18 -18.61 -12.17
CA ASP A 71 -16.87 -18.20 -11.69
C ASP A 71 -16.82 -16.69 -11.38
N LEU A 72 -17.51 -15.84 -12.15
CA LEU A 72 -17.60 -14.40 -11.86
C LEU A 72 -18.34 -14.11 -10.56
N LEU A 73 -19.37 -14.89 -10.25
CA LEU A 73 -20.03 -14.80 -8.93
C LEU A 73 -19.12 -15.29 -7.81
N THR A 74 -18.32 -16.32 -8.07
CA THR A 74 -17.31 -16.80 -7.11
C THR A 74 -16.28 -15.70 -6.76
N ILE A 75 -15.91 -14.83 -7.71
CA ILE A 75 -15.06 -13.67 -7.44
C ILE A 75 -15.70 -12.73 -6.41
N THR A 76 -17.03 -12.59 -6.44
CA THR A 76 -17.76 -11.79 -5.44
C THR A 76 -17.58 -12.39 -4.04
N ASP A 77 -17.72 -13.71 -3.90
CA ASP A 77 -17.54 -14.39 -2.61
C ASP A 77 -16.09 -14.32 -2.11
N LEU A 78 -15.10 -14.44 -3.03
CA LEU A 78 -13.69 -14.23 -2.69
C LEU A 78 -13.44 -12.81 -2.15
N ASN A 79 -14.12 -11.81 -2.72
CA ASN A 79 -14.06 -10.43 -2.25
C ASN A 79 -14.77 -10.25 -0.89
N VAL A 80 -15.95 -10.85 -0.70
CA VAL A 80 -16.62 -10.89 0.62
C VAL A 80 -15.68 -11.45 1.69
N GLY A 81 -15.01 -12.57 1.40
CA GLY A 81 -14.02 -13.16 2.30
C GLY A 81 -12.86 -12.20 2.62
N TYR A 82 -12.34 -11.49 1.62
CA TYR A 82 -11.28 -10.50 1.79
C TYR A 82 -11.69 -9.31 2.68
N PHE A 83 -12.92 -8.82 2.55
CA PHE A 83 -13.43 -7.67 3.31
C PHE A 83 -14.08 -8.06 4.64
N SER A 84 -14.25 -9.35 4.96
CA SER A 84 -14.92 -9.78 6.19
C SER A 84 -14.27 -9.24 7.47
N ASP A 85 -12.94 -9.13 7.49
CA ASP A 85 -12.16 -8.51 8.58
C ASP A 85 -12.47 -7.00 8.80
N ALA A 86 -13.25 -6.36 7.92
CA ALA A 86 -13.64 -4.97 8.10
C ALA A 86 -14.75 -4.80 9.14
N VAL A 87 -15.55 -5.84 9.44
CA VAL A 87 -16.62 -5.76 10.43
C VAL A 87 -16.02 -5.54 11.83
N GLY A 88 -16.50 -4.51 12.52
CA GLY A 88 -15.97 -4.08 13.82
C GLY A 88 -14.86 -3.02 13.74
N GLU A 89 -14.37 -2.71 12.54
CA GLU A 89 -13.34 -1.70 12.31
C GLU A 89 -13.94 -0.36 11.86
N THR A 90 -13.09 0.67 11.77
CA THR A 90 -13.45 1.98 11.20
C THR A 90 -12.70 2.23 9.89
N MET A 91 -13.44 2.41 8.79
CA MET A 91 -12.89 2.61 7.45
C MET A 91 -13.23 4.02 6.95
N GLY A 92 -12.21 4.83 6.66
CA GLY A 92 -12.41 6.22 6.19
C GLY A 92 -13.20 7.11 7.15
N GLY A 93 -13.21 6.77 8.45
CA GLY A 93 -14.03 7.44 9.47
C GLY A 93 -15.43 6.86 9.65
N THR A 94 -15.81 5.83 8.89
CA THR A 94 -17.10 5.14 9.00
C THR A 94 -16.95 3.83 9.80
N PRO A 95 -17.64 3.67 10.95
CA PRO A 95 -17.71 2.38 11.63
C PRO A 95 -18.41 1.34 10.77
N VAL A 96 -17.78 0.18 10.60
CA VAL A 96 -18.32 -0.91 9.78
C VAL A 96 -19.00 -1.92 10.69
N ASN A 97 -20.34 -1.97 10.62
CA ASN A 97 -21.15 -2.98 11.29
C ASN A 97 -21.72 -4.00 10.30
N GLU A 98 -22.29 -5.08 10.82
CA GLU A 98 -22.83 -6.19 10.02
C GLU A 98 -23.91 -5.74 9.02
N ALA A 99 -24.74 -4.76 9.41
CA ALA A 99 -25.81 -4.23 8.57
C ALA A 99 -25.26 -3.43 7.38
N LEU A 100 -24.25 -2.57 7.59
CA LEU A 100 -23.56 -1.87 6.52
C LEU A 100 -22.87 -2.87 5.60
N PHE A 101 -22.11 -3.81 6.17
CA PHE A 101 -21.38 -4.81 5.40
C PHE A 101 -22.31 -5.66 4.51
N SER A 102 -23.43 -6.14 5.07
CA SER A 102 -24.44 -6.90 4.35
C SER A 102 -25.08 -6.10 3.20
N ARG A 103 -25.36 -4.80 3.42
CA ARG A 103 -25.86 -3.92 2.36
C ARG A 103 -24.85 -3.77 1.23
N VAL A 104 -23.58 -3.52 1.56
CA VAL A 104 -22.50 -3.39 0.55
C VAL A 104 -22.32 -4.69 -0.23
N LYS A 105 -22.32 -5.84 0.45
CA LYS A 105 -22.28 -7.17 -0.20
C LYS A 105 -23.39 -7.32 -1.24
N LYS A 106 -24.64 -6.97 -0.90
CA LYS A 106 -25.77 -7.04 -1.83
C LYS A 106 -25.57 -6.11 -3.04
N THR A 107 -25.06 -4.90 -2.81
CA THR A 107 -24.74 -3.97 -3.90
C THR A 107 -23.68 -4.56 -4.84
N VAL A 108 -22.62 -5.17 -4.31
CA VAL A 108 -21.57 -5.80 -5.13
C VAL A 108 -22.15 -6.94 -5.98
N GLN A 109 -22.93 -7.83 -5.37
CA GLN A 109 -23.58 -8.94 -6.10
C GLN A 109 -24.46 -8.41 -7.24
N GLN A 110 -25.26 -7.37 -6.98
CA GLN A 110 -26.10 -6.74 -7.98
C GLN A 110 -25.27 -6.07 -9.09
N SER A 111 -24.22 -5.32 -8.75
CA SER A 111 -23.36 -4.65 -9.73
C SER A 111 -22.65 -5.64 -10.66
N ILE A 112 -22.19 -6.78 -10.15
CA ILE A 112 -21.58 -7.85 -10.97
C ILE A 112 -22.65 -8.48 -11.87
N ALA A 113 -23.80 -8.85 -11.30
CA ALA A 113 -24.93 -9.42 -12.05
C ALA A 113 -25.36 -8.50 -13.21
N ASP A 114 -25.59 -7.22 -12.93
CA ASP A 114 -26.01 -6.23 -13.93
C ASP A 114 -24.93 -6.00 -15.00
N ARG A 115 -23.67 -5.84 -14.60
CA ARG A 115 -22.57 -5.55 -15.53
C ARG A 115 -22.35 -6.68 -16.53
N PHE A 116 -22.46 -7.93 -16.07
CA PHE A 116 -22.17 -9.10 -16.90
C PHE A 116 -23.43 -9.74 -17.50
N GLY A 117 -24.63 -9.26 -17.16
CA GLY A 117 -25.88 -9.81 -17.64
C GLY A 117 -26.13 -11.22 -17.10
N LEU A 118 -25.98 -11.37 -15.78
CA LEU A 118 -26.20 -12.60 -15.03
C LEU A 118 -27.34 -12.38 -14.03
N THR A 119 -28.05 -13.43 -13.66
CA THR A 119 -28.93 -13.40 -12.48
C THR A 119 -28.07 -13.50 -11.21
N PRO A 120 -28.64 -13.19 -10.03
CA PRO A 120 -27.94 -13.41 -8.76
C PRO A 120 -27.54 -14.88 -8.50
N THR A 121 -28.15 -15.84 -9.23
CA THR A 121 -27.82 -17.27 -9.18
C THR A 121 -26.81 -17.70 -10.26
N GLY A 122 -26.42 -16.81 -11.17
CA GLY A 122 -25.40 -17.06 -12.20
C GLY A 122 -25.95 -17.48 -13.55
N GLU A 123 -27.26 -17.49 -13.72
CA GLU A 123 -27.90 -17.78 -15.00
C GLU A 123 -27.70 -16.61 -15.98
N ILE A 124 -27.56 -16.91 -17.27
CA ILE A 124 -27.37 -15.90 -18.30
C ILE A 124 -28.69 -15.16 -18.55
N VAL A 125 -28.67 -13.82 -18.43
CA VAL A 125 -29.83 -12.99 -18.74
C VAL A 125 -29.93 -12.79 -20.26
N PRO A 126 -31.10 -13.07 -20.89
CA PRO A 126 -31.29 -12.84 -22.31
C PRO A 126 -31.00 -11.39 -22.71
N ASN A 127 -30.22 -11.22 -23.78
CA ASN A 127 -29.70 -9.94 -24.27
C ASN A 127 -28.75 -9.19 -23.32
N GLY A 128 -28.29 -9.85 -22.24
CA GLY A 128 -27.19 -9.36 -21.41
C GLY A 128 -25.83 -9.53 -22.07
N LEU A 129 -24.77 -8.98 -21.44
CA LEU A 129 -23.40 -9.07 -21.97
C LEU A 129 -22.96 -10.52 -22.18
N PHE A 130 -23.22 -11.42 -21.24
CA PHE A 130 -22.85 -12.84 -21.38
C PHE A 130 -23.64 -13.59 -22.46
N ASP A 131 -24.87 -13.18 -22.74
CA ASP A 131 -25.66 -13.74 -23.83
C ASP A 131 -25.08 -13.38 -25.22
N LEU A 132 -24.20 -12.37 -25.30
CA LEU A 132 -23.44 -12.13 -26.53
C LEU A 132 -22.43 -13.24 -26.79
N PHE A 133 -21.88 -13.89 -25.75
CA PHE A 133 -20.93 -15.00 -25.92
C PHE A 133 -21.62 -16.29 -26.35
N THR A 134 -22.86 -16.54 -25.89
CA THR A 134 -23.65 -17.70 -26.32
C THR A 134 -24.06 -17.59 -27.79
N ARG A 135 -24.20 -16.36 -28.30
CA ARG A 135 -24.53 -16.06 -29.70
C ARG A 135 -23.31 -15.85 -30.60
N ASP A 136 -22.09 -15.92 -30.07
CA ASP A 136 -20.88 -15.73 -30.86
C ASP A 136 -20.64 -16.91 -31.83
N THR A 137 -20.82 -16.65 -33.12
CA THR A 137 -20.64 -17.63 -34.19
C THR A 137 -19.24 -17.66 -34.78
N THR A 138 -18.27 -16.95 -34.19
CA THR A 138 -16.93 -16.79 -34.74
C THR A 138 -16.22 -18.13 -34.93
N VAL A 139 -16.17 -18.96 -33.89
CA VAL A 139 -15.50 -20.28 -33.97
C VAL A 139 -16.23 -21.21 -34.93
N ARG A 140 -17.57 -21.22 -34.91
CA ARG A 140 -18.40 -21.93 -35.88
C ARG A 140 -18.04 -21.57 -37.32
N ARG A 141 -18.00 -20.27 -37.62
CA ARG A 141 -17.67 -19.75 -38.96
C ARG A 141 -16.25 -20.15 -39.36
N GLN A 142 -15.29 -20.10 -38.44
CA GLN A 142 -13.91 -20.54 -38.69
C GLN A 142 -13.83 -22.03 -39.04
N VAL A 143 -14.55 -22.90 -38.32
CA VAL A 143 -14.60 -24.34 -38.61
C VAL A 143 -15.28 -24.61 -39.95
N GLN A 144 -16.37 -23.90 -40.26
CA GLN A 144 -17.04 -24.00 -41.55
C GLN A 144 -16.12 -23.58 -42.70
N GLN A 145 -15.52 -22.40 -42.61
CA GLN A 145 -14.57 -21.90 -43.61
C GLN A 145 -13.41 -22.88 -43.83
N PHE A 146 -12.86 -23.45 -42.75
CA PHE A 146 -11.85 -24.48 -42.83
C PHE A 146 -12.35 -25.69 -43.65
N ALA A 147 -13.50 -26.27 -43.31
CA ALA A 147 -14.05 -27.44 -44.01
C ALA A 147 -14.31 -27.17 -45.51
N TYR A 148 -14.91 -26.03 -45.84
CA TYR A 148 -15.14 -25.63 -47.24
C TYR A 148 -13.84 -25.43 -48.00
N ALA A 149 -12.83 -24.81 -47.39
CA ALA A 149 -11.51 -24.62 -48.02
C ALA A 149 -10.82 -25.96 -48.32
N GLN A 150 -10.87 -26.91 -47.37
CA GLN A 150 -10.27 -28.24 -47.58
C GLN A 150 -10.96 -29.01 -48.71
N ARG A 151 -12.29 -28.90 -48.81
CA ARG A 151 -13.06 -29.50 -49.90
C ARG A 151 -12.74 -28.87 -51.25
N ALA A 152 -12.72 -27.53 -51.33
CA ALA A 152 -12.40 -26.81 -52.56
C ALA A 152 -10.99 -27.15 -53.08
N ALA A 153 -10.05 -27.45 -52.18
CA ALA A 153 -8.70 -27.88 -52.51
C ALA A 153 -8.58 -29.39 -52.83
N ASN A 154 -9.69 -30.13 -52.93
CA ASN A 154 -9.72 -31.58 -53.20
C ASN A 154 -8.79 -32.40 -52.27
N VAL A 155 -8.72 -32.00 -50.99
CA VAL A 155 -7.87 -32.67 -50.01
C VAL A 155 -8.44 -34.05 -49.69
N GLY A 156 -7.63 -35.10 -49.81
CA GLY A 156 -8.02 -36.46 -49.40
C GLY A 156 -8.22 -36.62 -47.89
N LEU A 157 -9.02 -37.61 -47.49
CA LEU A 157 -9.48 -37.81 -46.10
C LEU A 157 -8.37 -37.80 -45.05
N GLU A 158 -7.27 -38.54 -45.27
CA GLU A 158 -6.17 -38.62 -44.30
C GLU A 158 -5.46 -37.27 -44.10
N ARG A 159 -5.28 -36.51 -45.18
CA ARG A 159 -4.72 -35.16 -45.10
C ARG A 159 -5.71 -34.18 -44.45
N PHE A 160 -7.01 -34.33 -44.71
CA PHE A 160 -8.05 -33.55 -44.04
C PHE A 160 -8.02 -33.76 -42.52
N LYS A 161 -7.98 -35.01 -42.04
CA LYS A 161 -7.87 -35.35 -40.61
C LYS A 161 -6.64 -34.70 -39.97
N LYS A 162 -5.47 -34.79 -40.62
CA LYS A 162 -4.23 -34.15 -40.15
C LYS A 162 -4.37 -32.63 -40.05
N ASN A 163 -4.93 -32.00 -41.09
CA ASN A 163 -5.14 -30.55 -41.13
C ASN A 163 -6.15 -30.11 -40.06
N LEU A 164 -7.21 -30.89 -39.82
CA LEU A 164 -8.23 -30.60 -38.82
C LEU A 164 -7.63 -30.61 -37.40
N ARG A 165 -6.79 -31.61 -37.09
CA ARG A 165 -6.06 -31.67 -35.82
C ARG A 165 -5.17 -30.44 -35.62
N ALA A 166 -4.40 -30.07 -36.64
CA ALA A 166 -3.53 -28.90 -36.59
C ALA A 166 -4.30 -27.59 -36.45
N PHE A 167 -5.52 -27.51 -36.99
CA PHE A 167 -6.38 -26.34 -36.90
C PHE A 167 -7.02 -26.17 -35.52
N ILE A 168 -7.55 -27.26 -34.93
CA ILE A 168 -8.32 -27.21 -33.67
C ILE A 168 -7.41 -27.33 -32.44
N THR A 169 -6.48 -28.28 -32.47
CA THR A 169 -5.56 -28.63 -31.38
C THR A 169 -4.11 -28.62 -31.86
N PRO A 170 -3.57 -27.47 -32.31
CA PRO A 170 -2.19 -27.37 -32.76
C PRO A 170 -1.21 -27.78 -31.64
N PRO A 171 -0.21 -28.64 -31.92
CA PRO A 171 0.83 -28.98 -30.96
C PRO A 171 1.62 -27.75 -30.50
N GLY A 172 1.83 -27.59 -29.19
CA GLY A 172 2.62 -26.51 -28.61
C GLY A 172 1.97 -25.11 -28.69
N GLN A 173 0.70 -25.01 -29.07
CA GLN A 173 -0.02 -23.74 -29.18
C GLN A 173 -1.39 -23.81 -28.47
N LYS A 174 -1.98 -22.65 -28.21
CA LYS A 174 -3.36 -22.55 -27.70
C LYS A 174 -4.34 -23.16 -28.70
N THR A 175 -5.34 -23.87 -28.19
CA THR A 175 -6.40 -24.47 -29.01
C THR A 175 -7.31 -23.41 -29.62
N LEU A 176 -8.19 -23.82 -30.54
CA LEU A 176 -9.14 -22.93 -31.20
C LEU A 176 -9.96 -22.07 -30.21
N TRP A 177 -10.54 -22.69 -29.18
CA TRP A 177 -11.36 -21.98 -28.20
C TRP A 177 -10.52 -21.12 -27.25
N ASN A 178 -9.35 -21.60 -26.80
CA ASN A 178 -8.45 -20.77 -25.99
C ASN A 178 -8.01 -19.51 -26.75
N ARG A 179 -7.70 -19.60 -28.05
CA ARG A 179 -7.33 -18.42 -28.85
C ARG A 179 -8.48 -17.42 -28.99
N HIS A 180 -9.71 -17.92 -29.15
CA HIS A 180 -10.88 -17.06 -29.30
C HIS A 180 -11.18 -16.28 -28.02
N TYR A 181 -11.12 -16.95 -26.86
CA TYR A 181 -11.48 -16.34 -25.58
C TYR A 181 -10.30 -15.69 -24.84
N ASP A 182 -9.05 -15.85 -25.28
CA ASP A 182 -7.84 -15.43 -24.53
C ASP A 182 -7.91 -13.97 -24.05
N THR A 183 -8.23 -13.03 -24.91
CA THR A 183 -8.24 -11.61 -24.48
C THR A 183 -9.47 -11.30 -23.62
N VAL A 184 -10.64 -11.73 -24.07
CA VAL A 184 -11.91 -11.32 -23.46
C VAL A 184 -12.11 -11.95 -22.09
N ALA A 185 -11.81 -13.24 -21.94
CA ALA A 185 -12.00 -13.95 -20.68
C ALA A 185 -11.07 -13.39 -19.59
N TYR A 186 -9.79 -13.20 -19.90
CA TYR A 186 -8.82 -12.63 -18.96
C TYR A 186 -9.24 -11.23 -18.50
N ASP A 187 -9.64 -10.36 -19.43
CA ASP A 187 -10.08 -9.02 -19.08
C ASP A 187 -11.37 -9.03 -18.24
N THR A 188 -12.26 -10.00 -18.46
CA THR A 188 -13.53 -10.14 -17.73
C THR A 188 -13.32 -10.51 -16.26
N TYR A 189 -12.50 -11.51 -15.95
CA TYR A 189 -12.18 -11.86 -14.54
C TYR A 189 -11.58 -10.67 -13.79
N GLN A 190 -10.69 -9.95 -14.47
CA GLN A 190 -9.99 -8.81 -13.89
C GLN A 190 -10.92 -7.62 -13.67
N GLN A 191 -11.83 -7.35 -14.61
CA GLN A 191 -12.86 -6.34 -14.46
C GLN A 191 -13.84 -6.69 -13.34
N ALA A 192 -14.23 -7.96 -13.20
CA ALA A 192 -15.10 -8.40 -12.12
C ALA A 192 -14.47 -8.20 -10.73
N ASP A 193 -13.20 -8.57 -10.54
CA ASP A 193 -12.50 -8.32 -9.27
C ASP A 193 -12.37 -6.83 -8.98
N ARG A 194 -11.99 -6.03 -9.97
CA ARG A 194 -11.81 -4.58 -9.79
C ARG A 194 -13.13 -3.86 -9.51
N LEU A 195 -14.21 -4.26 -10.17
CA LEU A 195 -15.56 -3.76 -9.89
C LEU A 195 -15.96 -4.10 -8.45
N ALA A 196 -15.81 -5.36 -8.02
CA ALA A 196 -16.11 -5.76 -6.65
C ALA A 196 -15.30 -4.97 -5.62
N GLN A 197 -13.99 -4.85 -5.84
CA GLN A 197 -13.08 -4.08 -4.97
C GLN A 197 -13.46 -2.60 -4.89
N GLN A 198 -13.84 -1.98 -6.01
CA GLN A 198 -14.27 -0.60 -6.04
C GLN A 198 -15.60 -0.42 -5.31
N THR A 199 -16.60 -1.26 -5.57
CA THR A 199 -17.92 -1.17 -4.93
C THR A 199 -17.84 -1.40 -3.42
N PHE A 200 -17.00 -2.34 -2.97
CA PHE A 200 -16.70 -2.49 -1.54
C PHE A 200 -16.02 -1.25 -0.97
N ALA A 201 -14.99 -0.73 -1.65
CA ALA A 201 -14.27 0.44 -1.17
C ALA A 201 -15.18 1.66 -1.04
N GLU A 202 -16.05 1.91 -2.01
CA GLU A 202 -17.03 2.99 -1.98
C GLU A 202 -18.06 2.80 -0.85
N GLY A 203 -18.62 1.60 -0.74
CA GLY A 203 -19.59 1.26 0.29
C GLY A 203 -19.05 1.32 1.72
N LEU A 204 -17.75 1.06 1.89
CA LEU A 204 -17.04 1.09 3.17
C LEU A 204 -16.20 2.37 3.36
N ASN A 205 -16.31 3.35 2.46
CA ASN A 205 -15.56 4.62 2.49
C ASN A 205 -14.02 4.43 2.56
N MET A 206 -13.49 3.37 1.95
CA MET A 206 -12.07 3.10 1.84
C MET A 206 -11.47 3.90 0.68
N ARG A 207 -10.26 4.44 0.89
CA ARG A 207 -9.64 5.40 -0.06
C ARG A 207 -8.32 4.95 -0.66
N ALA A 208 -7.68 3.96 -0.05
CA ALA A 208 -6.37 3.47 -0.43
C ALA A 208 -6.47 2.09 -1.07
N PHE A 209 -5.72 1.88 -2.14
CA PHE A 209 -5.66 0.63 -2.88
C PHE A 209 -4.21 0.20 -3.06
N LEU A 210 -3.95 -1.08 -2.80
CA LEU A 210 -2.71 -1.76 -3.13
C LEU A 210 -2.80 -2.30 -4.56
N TYR A 211 -1.82 -1.97 -5.41
CA TYR A 211 -1.73 -2.44 -6.79
C TYR A 211 -0.88 -3.71 -6.85
N LEU A 212 -1.46 -4.86 -7.21
CA LEU A 212 -0.77 -6.16 -7.17
C LEU A 212 -0.99 -6.98 -8.42
N GLY A 213 0.08 -7.47 -9.03
CA GLY A 213 0.02 -8.48 -10.10
C GLY A 213 1.31 -9.27 -10.25
N GLY A 214 2.37 -8.87 -9.53
CA GLY A 214 3.66 -9.53 -9.60
C GLY A 214 4.41 -9.22 -10.88
N LYS A 215 5.65 -9.73 -10.95
CA LYS A 215 6.54 -9.57 -12.09
C LYS A 215 6.55 -10.84 -12.94
N LEU A 216 6.20 -10.67 -14.20
CA LEU A 216 6.35 -11.62 -15.30
C LEU A 216 7.30 -11.04 -16.36
N ASP A 217 7.91 -11.89 -17.19
CA ASP A 217 8.78 -11.45 -18.29
C ASP A 217 8.06 -10.51 -19.29
N SER A 218 6.75 -10.67 -19.43
CA SER A 218 5.89 -9.84 -20.27
C SER A 218 5.33 -8.59 -19.58
N SER A 219 5.78 -8.30 -18.35
CA SER A 219 5.26 -7.18 -17.56
C SER A 219 5.63 -5.84 -18.17
N ARG A 220 4.62 -4.97 -18.27
CA ARG A 220 4.77 -3.66 -18.91
C ARG A 220 5.42 -2.67 -17.95
N PRO A 221 6.25 -1.72 -18.45
CA PRO A 221 6.85 -0.69 -17.60
C PRO A 221 5.83 0.06 -16.74
N PHE A 222 4.64 0.34 -17.27
CA PHE A 222 3.54 0.96 -16.53
C PHE A 222 3.13 0.15 -15.29
N CYS A 223 3.01 -1.17 -15.43
CA CYS A 223 2.60 -2.03 -14.31
C CYS A 223 3.73 -2.19 -13.30
N LEU A 224 4.97 -2.41 -13.77
CA LEU A 224 6.15 -2.55 -12.93
C LEU A 224 6.41 -1.31 -12.06
N ALA A 225 6.12 -0.12 -12.57
CA ALA A 225 6.27 1.12 -11.80
C ALA A 225 5.29 1.21 -10.61
N ARG A 226 4.27 0.34 -10.55
CA ARG A 226 3.14 0.41 -9.60
C ARG A 226 2.98 -0.86 -8.77
N ASP A 227 3.49 -1.99 -9.22
CA ASP A 227 3.37 -3.27 -8.49
C ASP A 227 3.89 -3.14 -7.05
N GLY A 228 3.09 -3.62 -6.10
CA GLY A 228 3.35 -3.55 -4.66
C GLY A 228 3.12 -2.19 -3.99
N LYS A 229 2.75 -1.14 -4.74
CA LYS A 229 2.58 0.21 -4.19
C LYS A 229 1.13 0.50 -3.79
N VAL A 230 1.00 1.43 -2.84
CA VAL A 230 -0.29 1.96 -2.37
C VAL A 230 -0.59 3.29 -3.04
N PHE A 231 -1.84 3.42 -3.51
CA PHE A 231 -2.37 4.61 -4.16
C PHE A 231 -3.70 5.01 -3.55
N LEU A 232 -3.90 6.31 -3.38
CA LEU A 232 -5.21 6.88 -3.09
C LEU A 232 -6.05 6.98 -4.37
N ARG A 233 -7.37 7.05 -4.19
CA ARG A 233 -8.33 7.22 -5.31
C ARG A 233 -7.93 8.37 -6.27
N PRO A 234 -7.58 9.59 -5.80
CA PRO A 234 -7.18 10.69 -6.68
C PRO A 234 -5.83 10.47 -7.39
N GLU A 235 -4.98 9.56 -6.91
CA GLU A 235 -3.75 9.18 -7.62
C GLU A 235 -4.07 8.21 -8.77
N ILE A 236 -4.97 7.25 -8.54
CA ILE A 236 -5.41 6.28 -9.56
C ILE A 236 -6.17 6.98 -10.69
N GLU A 237 -7.02 7.97 -10.38
CA GLU A 237 -7.78 8.76 -11.37
C GLU A 237 -6.86 9.47 -12.39
N LYS A 238 -5.60 9.73 -12.01
CA LYS A 238 -4.61 10.36 -12.89
C LYS A 238 -3.88 9.35 -13.78
N PHE A 239 -4.00 8.05 -13.52
CA PHE A 239 -3.32 7.04 -14.34
C PHE A 239 -3.71 7.20 -15.82
N GLY A 240 -2.74 7.07 -16.71
CA GLY A 240 -2.94 7.33 -18.12
C GLY A 240 -3.01 8.80 -18.50
N THR A 241 -2.71 9.75 -17.59
CA THR A 241 -2.66 11.19 -17.88
C THR A 241 -1.27 11.78 -17.61
N PRO A 242 -1.00 13.02 -18.09
CA PRO A 242 0.25 13.73 -17.80
C PRO A 242 0.43 14.07 -16.31
N GLN A 243 -0.66 14.18 -15.54
CA GLN A 243 -0.65 14.57 -14.12
C GLN A 243 -0.31 13.43 -13.16
N ASP A 244 -0.21 12.20 -13.64
CA ASP A 244 0.23 11.07 -12.83
C ASP A 244 1.70 11.25 -12.41
N ALA A 245 2.01 11.05 -11.14
CA ALA A 245 3.38 11.22 -10.63
C ALA A 245 4.32 10.06 -11.02
N TYR A 246 3.78 8.94 -11.50
CA TYR A 246 4.54 7.72 -11.73
C TYR A 246 4.96 7.55 -13.20
N GLY A 247 6.05 6.79 -13.40
CA GLY A 247 6.63 6.47 -14.70
C GLY A 247 5.95 5.29 -15.43
N GLY A 248 6.69 4.72 -16.39
CA GLY A 248 6.25 3.58 -17.20
C GLY A 248 5.46 3.94 -18.46
N TYR A 249 5.57 5.19 -18.91
CA TYR A 249 4.93 5.72 -20.10
C TYR A 249 5.85 5.63 -21.32
N LEU A 250 5.27 5.42 -22.49
CA LEU A 250 5.95 5.58 -23.78
C LEU A 250 6.01 7.07 -24.16
N ASP A 251 4.99 7.84 -23.78
CA ASP A 251 4.94 9.29 -23.91
C ASP A 251 4.09 9.85 -22.75
N LYS A 252 4.76 10.45 -21.77
CA LYS A 252 4.12 10.95 -20.54
C LYS A 252 3.22 12.15 -20.82
N ALA A 253 3.64 13.06 -21.70
CA ALA A 253 2.91 14.28 -22.04
C ALA A 253 1.56 13.98 -22.71
N ARG A 254 1.43 12.80 -23.34
CA ARG A 254 0.17 12.30 -23.92
C ARG A 254 -0.49 11.20 -23.08
N GLY A 255 0.10 10.82 -21.94
CA GLY A 255 -0.38 9.72 -21.10
C GLY A 255 -0.41 8.37 -21.82
N LYS A 256 0.46 8.16 -22.82
CA LYS A 256 0.53 6.95 -23.64
C LYS A 256 1.43 5.91 -22.95
N PHE A 257 0.92 4.70 -22.77
CA PHE A 257 1.68 3.56 -22.26
C PHE A 257 1.27 2.28 -22.99
N GLN A 258 2.13 1.25 -22.95
CA GLN A 258 1.84 -0.04 -23.57
C GLN A 258 0.61 -0.67 -22.91
N GLY A 259 -0.37 -1.11 -23.70
CA GLY A 259 -1.60 -1.71 -23.16
C GLY A 259 -2.81 -0.77 -23.11
N LYS A 260 -2.60 0.55 -23.18
CA LYS A 260 -3.70 1.52 -23.13
C LYS A 260 -4.63 1.37 -24.35
N PRO A 261 -5.96 1.31 -24.18
CA PRO A 261 -6.88 1.35 -25.32
C PRO A 261 -6.82 2.71 -26.02
N SER A 262 -7.22 2.74 -27.30
CA SER A 262 -7.21 3.95 -28.13
C SER A 262 -8.20 5.01 -27.67
N ALA A 263 -9.29 4.60 -27.02
CA ALA A 263 -10.30 5.47 -26.42
C ALA A 263 -10.88 4.83 -25.14
N GLY A 264 -11.49 5.64 -24.27
CA GLY A 264 -12.27 5.15 -23.13
C GLY A 264 -11.47 4.47 -22.01
N TYR A 265 -10.19 4.81 -21.82
CA TYR A 265 -9.39 4.24 -20.73
C TYR A 265 -9.92 4.68 -19.36
N ALA A 266 -10.40 3.74 -18.56
CA ALA A 266 -10.84 3.94 -17.19
C ALA A 266 -9.86 3.26 -16.21
N PRO A 267 -9.06 4.00 -15.41
CA PRO A 267 -8.03 3.44 -14.55
C PRO A 267 -8.49 2.34 -13.59
N PHE A 268 -9.62 2.53 -12.91
CA PHE A 268 -10.15 1.55 -11.96
C PHE A 268 -10.60 0.25 -12.63
N GLU A 269 -11.18 0.33 -13.83
CA GLU A 269 -11.68 -0.84 -14.55
C GLU A 269 -10.56 -1.56 -15.31
N MET A 270 -9.59 -0.82 -15.82
CA MET A 270 -8.62 -1.33 -16.80
C MET A 270 -7.19 -1.43 -16.27
N ALA A 271 -6.84 -0.82 -15.13
CA ALA A 271 -5.50 -0.85 -14.54
C ALA A 271 -4.40 -0.59 -15.62
N GLY A 272 -3.49 -1.54 -15.85
CA GLY A 272 -2.46 -1.45 -16.90
C GLY A 272 -2.94 -1.66 -18.35
N GLY A 273 -4.24 -1.57 -18.62
CA GLY A 273 -4.86 -1.69 -19.95
C GLY A 273 -5.27 -3.13 -20.31
N TYR A 274 -5.42 -3.41 -21.61
CA TYR A 274 -5.85 -4.74 -22.09
C TYR A 274 -4.94 -5.85 -21.57
N ARG A 275 -5.48 -7.01 -21.22
CA ARG A 275 -4.76 -8.17 -20.66
C ARG A 275 -3.91 -7.85 -19.43
N CYS A 276 -4.23 -6.79 -18.68
CA CYS A 276 -3.53 -6.50 -17.44
C CYS A 276 -4.00 -7.45 -16.33
N ARG A 277 -3.05 -8.21 -15.78
CA ARG A 277 -3.26 -9.12 -14.64
C ARG A 277 -3.18 -8.45 -13.27
N HIS A 278 -2.97 -7.13 -13.21
CA HIS A 278 -2.87 -6.45 -11.93
C HIS A 278 -4.26 -6.14 -11.38
N HIS A 279 -4.38 -6.35 -10.08
CA HIS A 279 -5.57 -6.15 -9.27
C HIS A 279 -5.41 -4.89 -8.43
N TYR A 280 -6.54 -4.27 -8.10
CA TYR A 280 -6.63 -3.32 -7.00
C TYR A 280 -7.12 -4.07 -5.77
N SER A 281 -6.49 -3.86 -4.62
CA SER A 281 -7.00 -4.33 -3.34
C SER A 281 -7.17 -3.16 -2.41
N ALA A 282 -8.41 -2.78 -2.11
CA ALA A 282 -8.68 -1.75 -1.13
C ALA A 282 -8.13 -2.21 0.23
N ILE A 283 -7.44 -1.31 0.93
CA ILE A 283 -6.80 -1.61 2.22
C ILE A 283 -7.27 -0.61 3.28
N SER A 284 -7.19 -1.02 4.54
CA SER A 284 -7.52 -0.14 5.67
C SER A 284 -6.59 1.08 5.72
N ASP A 285 -7.06 2.18 6.31
CA ASP A 285 -6.22 3.37 6.46
C ASP A 285 -4.94 3.08 7.24
N ARG A 286 -5.03 2.22 8.27
CA ARG A 286 -3.89 1.79 9.09
C ARG A 286 -2.83 1.11 8.23
N GLU A 287 -3.23 0.17 7.38
CA GLU A 287 -2.29 -0.52 6.49
C GLU A 287 -1.73 0.41 5.42
N ALA A 288 -2.54 1.36 4.92
CA ALA A 288 -2.08 2.36 3.97
C ALA A 288 -0.99 3.26 4.57
N MET A 289 -1.23 3.85 5.75
CA MET A 289 -0.26 4.70 6.46
C MET A 289 1.00 3.93 6.86
N ARG A 290 0.88 2.65 7.22
CA ARG A 290 2.03 1.78 7.50
C ARG A 290 2.95 1.61 6.28
N ARG A 291 2.38 1.63 5.06
CA ARG A 291 3.11 1.46 3.80
C ARG A 291 3.54 2.76 3.13
N ARG A 292 2.82 3.85 3.42
CA ARG A 292 3.04 5.19 2.89
C ARG A 292 3.06 6.15 4.09
N PRO A 293 4.23 6.35 4.73
CA PRO A 293 4.36 7.25 5.88
C PRO A 293 4.00 8.71 5.56
N ASP A 294 4.00 9.08 4.28
CA ASP A 294 3.53 10.37 3.77
C ASP A 294 1.99 10.50 3.78
N LEU A 295 1.24 9.46 4.15
CA LEU A 295 -0.21 9.55 4.29
C LEU A 295 -0.61 9.94 5.71
N VAL A 296 -1.48 10.94 5.80
CA VAL A 296 -2.07 11.39 7.07
C VAL A 296 -3.59 11.39 7.00
N LYS A 297 -4.24 11.24 8.15
CA LYS A 297 -5.69 11.45 8.30
C LYS A 297 -5.97 12.93 8.57
N GLY A 298 -6.80 13.55 7.74
CA GLY A 298 -7.32 14.88 8.05
C GLY A 298 -8.37 14.85 9.17
N LYS A 299 -8.81 16.05 9.58
CA LYS A 299 -9.84 16.24 10.63
C LYS A 299 -11.18 15.56 10.29
N ASP A 300 -11.47 15.42 9.00
CA ASP A 300 -12.64 14.71 8.45
C ASP A 300 -12.43 13.18 8.34
N GLY A 301 -11.34 12.64 8.89
CA GLY A 301 -10.99 11.21 8.84
C GLY A 301 -10.43 10.74 7.49
N ALA A 302 -10.40 11.61 6.49
CA ALA A 302 -9.93 11.32 5.14
C ALA A 302 -8.41 11.14 5.08
N LEU A 303 -7.95 10.06 4.43
CA LEU A 303 -6.56 9.94 4.03
C LEU A 303 -6.20 10.94 2.93
N ARG A 304 -5.05 11.60 3.11
CA ARG A 304 -4.44 12.52 2.15
C ARG A 304 -2.92 12.34 2.16
N VAL A 305 -2.29 12.63 1.02
CA VAL A 305 -0.85 12.79 0.94
C VAL A 305 -0.49 14.08 1.68
N GLN A 306 0.34 13.96 2.71
CA GLN A 306 0.97 15.10 3.36
C GLN A 306 1.99 15.68 2.39
N PRO A 307 2.01 17.00 2.14
CA PRO A 307 3.05 17.62 1.33
C PRO A 307 4.42 17.25 1.89
N ALA A 308 5.45 17.07 1.05
CA ALA A 308 6.82 16.87 1.54
C ALA A 308 7.13 17.90 2.62
N ALA A 309 7.76 17.48 3.72
CA ALA A 309 8.12 18.41 4.78
C ALA A 309 9.00 19.52 4.16
N PRO A 310 8.71 20.80 4.44
CA PRO A 310 9.64 21.86 4.09
C PRO A 310 10.92 21.69 4.92
N ASN A 311 12.00 22.34 4.49
CA ASN A 311 13.24 22.47 5.27
C ASN A 311 13.97 21.16 5.60
N VAL A 312 13.67 20.06 4.89
CA VAL A 312 14.40 18.80 5.04
C VAL A 312 15.87 19.01 4.64
N PRO A 313 16.85 18.71 5.52
CA PRO A 313 18.26 18.88 5.22
C PRO A 313 18.71 17.97 4.08
N THR A 314 19.48 18.49 3.13
CA THR A 314 19.96 17.72 1.97
C THR A 314 20.83 16.53 2.38
N ALA A 315 21.62 16.66 3.45
CA ALA A 315 22.50 15.61 3.97
C ALA A 315 21.76 14.51 4.76
N LEU A 316 20.44 14.62 4.97
CA LEU A 316 19.67 13.64 5.74
C LEU A 316 19.70 12.25 5.10
N THR A 317 19.62 12.17 3.77
CA THR A 317 19.63 10.88 3.06
C THR A 317 20.95 10.14 3.27
N ASP A 318 22.07 10.86 3.26
CA ASP A 318 23.40 10.29 3.49
C ASP A 318 23.51 9.78 4.94
N TYR A 319 23.00 10.56 5.90
CA TYR A 319 22.96 10.16 7.31
C TYR A 319 22.13 8.89 7.53
N GLN A 320 20.92 8.84 6.99
CA GLN A 320 20.03 7.68 7.07
C GLN A 320 20.67 6.43 6.46
N THR A 321 21.35 6.60 5.32
CA THR A 321 22.04 5.51 4.64
C THR A 321 23.22 5.00 5.46
N GLU A 322 24.03 5.90 6.02
CA GLU A 322 25.21 5.55 6.82
C GLU A 322 24.88 4.75 8.07
N TYR A 323 23.81 5.14 8.78
CA TYR A 323 23.43 4.49 10.04
C TYR A 323 22.29 3.47 9.90
N GLY A 324 21.76 3.28 8.69
CA GLY A 324 20.67 2.34 8.44
C GLY A 324 19.38 2.70 9.17
N VAL A 325 19.09 4.00 9.28
CA VAL A 325 17.93 4.54 10.02
C VAL A 325 16.97 5.29 9.11
N SER A 326 15.74 5.49 9.58
CA SER A 326 14.75 6.34 8.90
C SER A 326 14.29 7.42 9.87
N ILE A 327 14.41 8.68 9.44
CA ILE A 327 13.97 9.85 10.20
C ILE A 327 12.61 10.29 9.69
N ASN A 328 11.69 10.53 10.62
CA ASN A 328 10.41 11.14 10.30
C ASN A 328 10.63 12.60 9.93
N ALA A 329 10.44 12.92 8.65
CA ALA A 329 10.66 14.27 8.11
C ALA A 329 9.71 15.33 8.71
N ASP A 330 8.66 14.93 9.42
CA ASP A 330 7.77 15.88 10.10
C ASP A 330 8.47 16.67 11.22
N VAL A 331 9.62 16.21 11.71
CA VAL A 331 10.46 16.98 12.64
C VAL A 331 10.91 18.32 12.05
N PHE A 332 11.02 18.42 10.72
CA PHE A 332 11.50 19.64 10.03
C PHE A 332 10.37 20.63 9.68
N ARG A 333 9.11 20.18 9.69
CA ARG A 333 7.95 21.03 9.34
C ARG A 333 7.85 22.33 10.13
N PRO A 334 8.01 22.33 11.46
CA PRO A 334 7.81 23.56 12.23
C PRO A 334 8.96 24.56 12.02
N LEU A 335 10.07 24.21 11.35
CA LEU A 335 11.15 25.16 11.12
C LEU A 335 10.67 26.33 10.24
N THR A 336 11.04 27.57 10.60
CA THR A 336 10.66 28.76 9.84
C THR A 336 11.52 28.95 8.59
N HIS A 337 12.69 28.33 8.55
CA HIS A 337 13.64 28.34 7.44
C HIS A 337 14.48 27.04 7.44
N PRO A 338 15.20 26.73 6.34
CA PRO A 338 16.09 25.56 6.29
C PRO A 338 17.22 25.66 7.33
N VAL A 339 17.37 24.61 8.13
CA VAL A 339 18.49 24.44 9.07
C VAL A 339 19.39 23.34 8.51
N PRO A 340 20.56 23.67 7.94
CA PRO A 340 21.45 22.67 7.35
C PRO A 340 21.94 21.65 8.37
N MET A 341 22.15 20.42 7.88
CA MET A 341 22.85 19.38 8.62
C MET A 341 24.33 19.39 8.23
N GLU A 342 25.18 19.87 9.13
CA GLU A 342 26.62 19.80 9.00
C GLU A 342 27.18 18.48 9.53
N ARG A 343 28.31 18.06 8.95
CA ARG A 343 28.94 16.78 9.25
C ARG A 343 30.41 16.98 9.60
N ASN A 344 30.72 16.98 10.88
CA ASN A 344 32.11 17.03 11.36
C ASN A 344 32.28 16.20 12.65
N SER A 345 33.48 16.17 13.21
CA SER A 345 33.80 15.35 14.40
C SER A 345 33.50 16.00 15.75
N ARG A 346 32.91 17.20 15.78
CA ARG A 346 32.68 18.00 17.01
C ARG A 346 31.37 17.65 17.73
N GLY A 347 31.06 16.35 17.84
CA GLY A 347 29.85 15.89 18.57
C GLY A 347 28.54 16.26 17.87
N TYR A 348 27.46 16.30 18.64
CA TYR A 348 26.12 16.66 18.15
C TYR A 348 25.67 17.93 18.88
N TYR A 349 25.23 18.92 18.11
CA TYR A 349 24.69 20.15 18.67
C TYR A 349 23.94 20.94 17.59
N TYR A 350 22.90 21.63 18.02
CA TYR A 350 22.33 22.76 17.32
C TYR A 350 23.12 24.04 17.62
N SER A 351 23.55 24.72 16.56
CA SER A 351 24.20 26.03 16.64
C SER A 351 23.21 27.10 16.21
N PRO A 352 22.64 27.90 17.13
CA PRO A 352 21.73 28.96 16.76
C PRO A 352 22.44 30.10 16.03
N SER A 353 21.72 30.76 15.12
CA SER A 353 22.12 32.03 14.55
C SER A 353 21.99 33.16 15.58
N THR A 354 22.47 34.36 15.24
CA THR A 354 22.41 35.51 16.17
C THR A 354 20.99 36.00 16.47
N LYS A 355 20.00 35.60 15.65
CA LYS A 355 18.58 35.92 15.84
C LYS A 355 17.70 34.75 15.35
N PRO A 356 16.54 34.47 15.96
CA PRO A 356 15.65 33.36 15.55
C PRO A 356 15.20 33.32 14.09
N ASP A 357 15.25 34.45 13.38
CA ASP A 357 14.85 34.62 11.99
C ASP A 357 16.04 34.66 11.01
N ALA A 358 17.28 34.52 11.49
CA ALA A 358 18.49 34.59 10.67
C ALA A 358 18.92 33.18 10.19
N PRO A 359 19.23 32.99 8.88
CA PRO A 359 19.40 31.67 8.25
C PRO A 359 20.82 31.07 8.40
N ASN A 360 21.51 31.39 9.49
CA ASN A 360 22.89 30.96 9.73
C ASN A 360 23.01 29.93 10.85
N ASP A 361 21.89 29.35 11.27
CA ASP A 361 21.88 28.26 12.22
C ASP A 361 22.11 26.93 11.51
N PHE A 362 22.57 25.92 12.25
CA PHE A 362 22.80 24.58 11.70
C PHE A 362 22.75 23.53 12.80
N VAL A 363 22.50 22.28 12.39
CA VAL A 363 22.69 21.11 13.25
C VAL A 363 23.95 20.41 12.83
N ASN A 364 24.91 20.28 13.75
CA ASN A 364 26.07 19.43 13.54
C ASN A 364 25.79 18.00 13.98
N VAL A 365 26.21 17.06 13.14
CA VAL A 365 26.06 15.62 13.39
C VAL A 365 27.43 14.96 13.32
N ASN A 366 27.80 14.23 14.39
CA ASN A 366 29.11 13.63 14.51
C ASN A 366 29.34 12.56 13.42
N THR A 367 30.42 12.69 12.67
CA THR A 367 30.85 11.69 11.68
C THR A 367 31.61 10.55 12.32
N GLY A 368 31.15 9.32 12.13
CA GLY A 368 31.88 8.13 12.55
C GLY A 368 31.72 7.75 14.03
N ASP A 369 30.76 8.36 14.74
CA ASP A 369 30.49 8.08 16.15
C ASP A 369 30.11 6.61 16.39
N ALA A 370 30.78 5.97 17.34
CA ALA A 370 30.51 4.59 17.72
C ALA A 370 29.10 4.43 18.33
N ARG A 371 28.58 5.45 19.04
CA ARG A 371 27.23 5.41 19.62
C ARG A 371 26.17 5.28 18.53
N ALA A 372 26.26 6.11 17.49
CA ALA A 372 25.33 6.07 16.36
C ALA A 372 25.46 4.80 15.50
N LYS A 373 26.65 4.18 15.45
CA LYS A 373 26.83 2.87 14.80
C LYS A 373 26.25 1.72 15.62
N ASN A 374 26.33 1.80 16.94
CA ASN A 374 25.94 0.72 17.85
C ASN A 374 24.47 0.81 18.30
N SER A 375 23.85 1.99 18.22
CA SER A 375 22.47 2.24 18.61
C SER A 375 21.72 2.99 17.51
N GLN A 376 20.75 2.29 16.89
CA GLN A 376 19.83 2.93 15.94
C GLN A 376 18.92 3.93 16.66
N TRP A 377 18.58 3.66 17.93
CA TRP A 377 17.81 4.60 18.73
C TRP A 377 18.57 5.91 18.92
N PHE A 378 19.86 5.88 19.28
CA PHE A 378 20.67 7.10 19.41
C PHE A 378 20.82 7.84 18.08
N ALA A 379 21.08 7.12 16.98
CA ALA A 379 21.20 7.73 15.66
C ALA A 379 19.89 8.45 15.24
N GLN A 380 18.73 7.92 15.58
CA GLN A 380 17.46 8.61 15.33
C GLN A 380 17.21 9.73 16.35
N GLY A 381 17.45 9.44 17.63
CA GLY A 381 17.14 10.31 18.77
C GLY A 381 17.88 11.63 18.68
N VAL A 382 19.17 11.60 18.34
CA VAL A 382 19.96 12.82 18.23
C VAL A 382 19.45 13.76 17.15
N ILE A 383 18.91 13.25 16.04
CA ILE A 383 18.29 14.11 15.03
C ILE A 383 17.03 14.77 15.60
N TYR A 384 16.18 14.02 16.29
CA TYR A 384 14.98 14.61 16.90
C TYR A 384 15.32 15.60 18.03
N HIS A 385 16.39 15.33 18.79
CA HIS A 385 16.91 16.20 19.83
C HIS A 385 17.36 17.55 19.27
N GLU A 386 18.31 17.55 18.34
CA GLU A 386 18.92 18.78 17.83
C GLU A 386 17.93 19.61 17.00
N TYR A 387 17.05 18.97 16.22
CA TYR A 387 15.98 19.70 15.53
C TYR A 387 14.84 20.13 16.46
N GLY A 388 14.74 19.52 17.64
CA GLY A 388 13.94 20.03 18.76
C GLY A 388 14.47 21.36 19.27
N HIS A 389 15.79 21.47 19.49
CA HIS A 389 16.46 22.74 19.82
C HIS A 389 16.28 23.80 18.73
N ALA A 390 16.42 23.41 17.46
CA ALA A 390 16.19 24.33 16.34
C ALA A 390 14.76 24.88 16.30
N THR A 391 13.77 23.99 16.50
CA THR A 391 12.36 24.39 16.55
C THR A 391 12.09 25.30 17.74
N ASP A 392 12.64 24.98 18.91
CA ASP A 392 12.55 25.83 20.08
C ASP A 392 13.15 27.22 19.82
N TRP A 393 14.33 27.32 19.21
CA TRP A 393 14.97 28.59 18.90
C TRP A 393 14.10 29.46 17.97
N HIS A 394 13.57 28.88 16.89
CA HIS A 394 12.73 29.57 15.91
C HIS A 394 11.44 30.16 16.51
N HIS A 395 10.86 29.48 17.51
CA HIS A 395 9.55 29.82 18.04
C HIS A 395 9.55 30.25 19.50
N ARG A 396 10.73 30.30 20.14
CA ARG A 396 10.93 30.57 21.56
C ARG A 396 10.04 29.68 22.44
N LEU A 397 10.01 28.38 22.14
CA LEU A 397 9.12 27.44 22.84
C LEU A 397 9.43 27.35 24.34
N ARG A 398 10.70 27.48 24.72
CA ARG A 398 11.21 27.54 26.09
C ARG A 398 10.58 28.65 26.93
N ASP A 399 10.07 29.70 26.27
CA ASP A 399 9.44 30.83 26.96
C ASP A 399 7.94 30.61 27.20
N ARG A 400 7.32 29.63 26.54
CA ARG A 400 5.87 29.40 26.59
C ARG A 400 5.40 28.97 27.97
N THR A 401 4.22 29.45 28.33
CA THR A 401 3.59 29.17 29.62
C THR A 401 3.22 27.69 29.78
N ASP A 402 2.76 27.02 28.74
CA ASP A 402 2.37 25.60 28.83
C ASP A 402 3.56 24.66 29.01
N VAL A 403 4.73 24.99 28.46
CA VAL A 403 6.00 24.29 28.73
C VAL A 403 6.39 24.44 30.20
N LYS A 404 6.43 25.68 30.70
CA LYS A 404 6.79 25.97 32.10
C LYS A 404 5.82 25.34 33.08
N VAL A 405 4.51 25.44 32.84
CA VAL A 405 3.47 24.80 33.66
C VAL A 405 3.64 23.29 33.71
N LEU A 406 3.99 22.65 32.59
CA LEU A 406 4.23 21.21 32.56
C LEU A 406 5.48 20.85 33.40
N MET A 407 6.57 21.58 33.24
CA MET A 407 7.78 21.36 34.03
C MET A 407 7.52 21.57 35.53
N ASP A 408 6.84 22.66 35.91
CA ASP A 408 6.53 22.98 37.31
C ASP A 408 5.60 21.96 37.97
N LYS A 409 4.64 21.41 37.22
CA LYS A 409 3.81 20.27 37.65
C LYS A 409 4.70 19.09 38.07
N TYR A 410 5.68 18.73 37.26
CA TYR A 410 6.56 17.59 37.56
C TYR A 410 7.65 17.91 38.57
N ARG A 411 8.18 19.13 38.60
CA ARG A 411 9.07 19.61 39.67
C ARG A 411 8.40 19.47 41.02
N SER A 412 7.18 19.98 41.15
CA SER A 412 6.39 19.90 42.39
C SER A 412 6.06 18.46 42.77
N LYS A 413 5.64 17.64 41.80
CA LYS A 413 5.30 16.22 42.03
C LYS A 413 6.50 15.41 42.51
N LEU A 414 7.69 15.65 41.95
CA LEU A 414 8.90 14.89 42.30
C LEU A 414 9.60 15.38 43.57
N ALA A 415 9.52 16.69 43.85
CA ALA A 415 10.05 17.28 45.08
C ALA A 415 9.23 16.90 46.33
N ALA A 416 7.99 16.45 46.13
CA ALA A 416 7.12 16.00 47.22
C ALA A 416 7.81 14.93 48.08
N LYS A 417 7.65 15.07 49.41
CA LYS A 417 8.27 14.18 50.41
C LYS A 417 9.81 14.17 50.34
N GLN A 418 10.43 15.35 50.32
CA GLN A 418 11.89 15.53 50.32
C GLN A 418 12.56 14.87 49.11
N ASP A 419 12.14 15.25 47.90
CA ASP A 419 12.70 14.77 46.63
C ASP A 419 12.66 13.26 46.39
N LYS A 420 11.83 12.51 47.14
CA LYS A 420 11.74 11.04 46.97
C LYS A 420 11.40 10.62 45.55
N GLY A 421 10.63 11.43 44.81
CA GLY A 421 10.33 11.17 43.40
C GLY A 421 11.59 11.25 42.52
N TYR A 422 12.38 12.31 42.70
CA TYR A 422 13.66 12.50 42.01
C TYR A 422 14.65 11.37 42.34
N ALA A 423 14.83 11.08 43.64
CA ALA A 423 15.74 10.02 44.09
C ALA A 423 15.35 8.64 43.51
N ARG A 424 14.05 8.32 43.45
CA ARG A 424 13.54 7.08 42.83
C ARG A 424 13.92 6.99 41.36
N LEU A 425 13.65 8.03 40.58
CA LEU A 425 13.92 8.04 39.14
C LEU A 425 15.42 8.02 38.84
N ASN A 426 16.23 8.72 39.63
CA ASN A 426 17.69 8.69 39.53
C ASN A 426 18.24 7.28 39.80
N ALA A 427 17.73 6.60 40.84
CA ALA A 427 18.09 5.22 41.14
C ALA A 427 17.60 4.23 40.06
N ALA A 428 16.43 4.48 39.47
CA ALA A 428 15.91 3.70 38.36
C ALA A 428 16.80 3.84 37.12
N ALA A 429 17.21 5.05 36.75
CA ALA A 429 18.17 5.28 35.66
C ALA A 429 19.48 4.52 35.90
N ALA A 430 20.09 4.67 37.09
CA ALA A 430 21.31 3.93 37.44
C ALA A 430 21.15 2.40 37.39
N THR A 431 19.95 1.90 37.71
CA THR A 431 19.65 0.46 37.64
C THR A 431 19.46 -0.01 36.22
N ARG A 432 18.70 0.73 35.40
CA ARG A 432 18.46 0.44 33.98
C ARG A 432 19.76 0.47 33.18
N THR A 433 20.60 1.48 33.39
CA THR A 433 21.92 1.54 32.77
C THR A 433 22.76 0.31 33.12
N ARG A 434 22.85 -0.08 34.40
CA ARG A 434 23.58 -1.30 34.81
C ARG A 434 23.01 -2.56 34.17
N GLN A 435 21.69 -2.68 34.08
CA GLN A 435 21.02 -3.80 33.41
C GLN A 435 21.34 -3.85 31.91
N ALA A 436 21.32 -2.71 31.23
CA ALA A 436 21.64 -2.62 29.79
C ALA A 436 23.10 -2.96 29.48
N PHE A 437 24.02 -2.78 30.44
CA PHE A 437 25.40 -3.26 30.36
C PHE A 437 25.60 -4.72 30.81
N SER A 438 24.58 -5.39 31.33
CA SER A 438 24.68 -6.75 31.84
C SER A 438 24.48 -7.76 30.71
N GLY A 439 25.56 -8.44 30.28
CA GLY A 439 25.54 -9.36 29.14
C GLY A 439 25.97 -8.68 27.84
N PRO A 440 25.49 -9.11 26.66
CA PRO A 440 25.62 -8.32 25.44
C PRO A 440 25.01 -6.93 25.69
N VAL A 441 25.77 -5.88 25.40
CA VAL A 441 25.33 -4.51 25.69
C VAL A 441 24.12 -4.16 24.84
N ASP A 442 23.02 -3.82 25.49
CA ASP A 442 21.83 -3.25 24.84
C ASP A 442 22.06 -1.74 24.70
N HIS A 443 22.71 -1.36 23.61
CA HIS A 443 23.07 0.03 23.35
C HIS A 443 21.85 0.95 23.24
N ASP A 444 20.72 0.47 22.69
CA ASP A 444 19.49 1.28 22.62
C ASP A 444 18.91 1.53 24.02
N ALA A 445 18.87 0.52 24.89
CA ALA A 445 18.40 0.68 26.26
C ALA A 445 19.29 1.60 27.09
N VAL A 446 20.61 1.59 26.87
CA VAL A 446 21.53 2.56 27.47
C VAL A 446 21.11 3.97 27.08
N GLU A 447 21.02 4.24 25.78
CA GLU A 447 20.78 5.59 25.22
C GLU A 447 19.39 6.14 25.60
N GLN A 448 18.37 5.27 25.59
CA GLN A 448 17.04 5.58 26.10
C GLN A 448 17.06 5.98 27.58
N THR A 449 17.88 5.29 28.39
CA THR A 449 18.04 5.61 29.81
C THR A 449 18.77 6.93 30.00
N LEU A 450 19.80 7.21 29.19
CA LEU A 450 20.53 8.48 29.24
C LEU A 450 19.61 9.66 28.94
N ALA A 451 18.78 9.58 27.90
CA ALA A 451 17.82 10.63 27.56
C ALA A 451 16.78 10.89 28.67
N MET A 452 16.30 9.83 29.35
CA MET A 452 15.42 9.97 30.51
C MET A 452 16.15 10.65 31.68
N ALA A 453 17.41 10.29 31.94
CA ALA A 453 18.21 10.87 33.01
C ALA A 453 18.54 12.35 32.76
N ASP A 454 18.78 12.73 31.51
CA ASP A 454 19.01 14.12 31.12
C ASP A 454 17.73 14.96 31.27
N THR A 455 16.58 14.41 30.87
CA THR A 455 15.27 15.03 31.12
C THR A 455 14.99 15.24 32.62
N LEU A 456 15.43 14.30 33.47
CA LEU A 456 15.35 14.45 34.93
C LEU A 456 16.24 15.60 35.42
N GLN A 457 17.43 15.75 34.84
CA GLN A 457 18.40 16.79 35.17
C GLN A 457 17.93 18.19 34.74
N ALA A 458 17.24 18.28 33.60
CA ALA A 458 16.57 19.50 33.16
C ALA A 458 15.49 19.99 34.15
N LEU A 459 14.85 19.07 34.89
CA LEU A 459 13.85 19.43 35.90
C LEU A 459 14.49 19.82 37.24
N ASN A 460 15.55 19.11 37.65
CA ASN A 460 16.36 19.45 38.82
C ASN A 460 17.83 19.02 38.62
N PRO A 461 18.79 19.96 38.49
CA PRO A 461 20.19 19.65 38.22
C PRO A 461 20.92 18.80 39.27
N ALA A 462 20.32 18.58 40.45
CA ALA A 462 20.86 17.69 41.49
C ALA A 462 20.61 16.20 41.22
N TYR A 463 19.75 15.86 40.25
CA TYR A 463 19.37 14.48 39.92
C TYR A 463 19.47 14.25 38.41
N GLY A 464 19.82 13.04 37.98
CA GLY A 464 20.07 12.75 36.56
C GLY A 464 21.50 13.10 36.13
N PHE A 465 21.75 12.95 34.83
CA PHE A 465 23.05 13.21 34.21
C PHE A 465 22.87 13.42 32.71
N GLY A 466 23.72 14.26 32.12
CA GLY A 466 23.69 14.62 30.70
C GLY A 466 24.51 15.88 30.46
N HIS A 467 24.23 16.94 31.24
CA HIS A 467 24.96 18.21 31.19
C HIS A 467 25.57 18.60 32.55
N SER A 468 26.48 19.58 32.51
CA SER A 468 27.04 20.15 33.74
C SER A 468 25.98 20.95 34.52
N VAL A 469 26.07 20.99 35.84
CA VAL A 469 25.16 21.81 36.67
C VAL A 469 25.19 23.29 36.26
N THR A 470 26.34 23.79 35.80
CA THR A 470 26.49 25.17 35.32
C THR A 470 25.68 25.43 34.04
N TYR A 471 25.50 24.42 33.18
CA TYR A 471 24.71 24.54 31.95
C TYR A 471 23.28 24.99 32.24
N TYR A 472 22.62 24.32 33.19
CA TYR A 472 21.24 24.65 33.59
C TYR A 472 21.09 25.93 34.42
N LYS A 473 22.20 26.57 34.82
CA LYS A 473 22.13 27.91 35.44
C LYS A 473 21.84 29.00 34.40
N THR A 474 22.06 28.72 33.12
CA THR A 474 21.73 29.65 32.04
C THR A 474 20.21 29.70 31.85
N PRO A 475 19.58 30.88 31.93
CA PRO A 475 18.13 31.00 31.76
C PRO A 475 17.63 30.38 30.45
N GLY A 476 16.59 29.55 30.54
CA GLY A 476 15.95 28.91 29.38
C GLY A 476 16.62 27.61 28.90
N PHE A 477 17.79 27.24 29.42
CA PHE A 477 18.50 26.04 28.95
C PHE A 477 17.86 24.76 29.48
N ALA A 478 17.37 24.78 30.72
CA ALA A 478 16.59 23.67 31.27
C ALA A 478 15.31 23.41 30.45
N GLU A 479 14.60 24.47 30.07
CA GLU A 479 13.40 24.38 29.24
C GLU A 479 13.71 23.86 27.83
N ALA A 480 14.83 24.30 27.23
CA ALA A 480 15.26 23.86 25.92
C ALA A 480 15.60 22.35 25.90
N GLU A 481 16.39 21.85 26.85
CA GLU A 481 16.70 20.41 26.95
C GLU A 481 15.46 19.57 27.20
N PHE A 482 14.59 20.04 28.10
CA PHE A 482 13.31 19.37 28.36
C PHE A 482 12.46 19.25 27.08
N LEU A 483 12.45 20.29 26.24
CA LEU A 483 11.76 20.28 24.95
C LEU A 483 12.44 19.35 23.94
N ALA A 484 13.76 19.35 23.82
CA ALA A 484 14.49 18.48 22.91
C ALA A 484 14.20 16.99 23.19
N HIS A 485 14.23 16.56 24.46
CA HIS A 485 13.84 15.20 24.82
C HIS A 485 12.32 14.94 24.72
N ALA A 486 11.47 15.97 24.80
CA ALA A 486 10.05 15.82 24.47
C ALA A 486 9.86 15.49 22.98
N TRP A 487 10.66 16.10 22.09
CA TRP A 487 10.68 15.80 20.66
C TRP A 487 11.12 14.35 20.39
N GLU A 488 12.19 13.89 21.02
CA GLU A 488 12.62 12.48 20.96
C GLU A 488 11.47 11.53 21.35
N ASN A 489 10.82 11.78 22.50
CA ASN A 489 9.72 10.96 22.97
C ASN A 489 8.53 10.93 22.01
N TYR A 490 8.27 12.03 21.30
CA TYR A 490 7.19 12.12 20.33
C TYR A 490 7.46 11.35 19.04
N PHE A 491 8.64 11.55 18.45
CA PHE A 491 8.98 11.02 17.13
C PHE A 491 9.58 9.61 17.17
N LEU A 492 10.32 9.27 18.22
CA LEU A 492 11.06 8.01 18.32
C LEU A 492 10.53 7.05 19.37
N GLU A 493 9.76 7.57 20.33
CA GLU A 493 9.37 6.84 21.55
C GLU A 493 10.57 6.45 22.42
N ASN A 494 10.32 6.21 23.70
CA ASN A 494 11.35 5.80 24.65
C ASN A 494 10.73 4.82 25.66
N PRO A 495 10.82 3.51 25.40
CA PRO A 495 10.24 2.48 26.26
C PRO A 495 10.73 2.52 27.71
N VAL A 496 11.99 2.90 27.95
CA VAL A 496 12.51 3.06 29.32
C VAL A 496 11.82 4.23 30.02
N PHE A 497 11.72 5.39 29.36
CA PHE A 497 11.01 6.55 29.89
C PHE A 497 9.54 6.22 30.16
N GLU A 498 8.85 5.58 29.21
CA GLU A 498 7.46 5.17 29.40
C GLU A 498 7.29 4.23 30.59
N ALA A 499 8.19 3.26 30.77
CA ALA A 499 8.11 2.31 31.88
C ALA A 499 8.35 2.97 33.25
N GLU A 500 9.38 3.81 33.36
CA GLU A 500 9.80 4.38 34.66
C GLU A 500 9.03 5.66 35.04
N TRP A 501 8.58 6.42 34.03
CA TRP A 501 7.90 7.70 34.18
C TRP A 501 6.77 7.91 33.15
N PRO A 502 5.74 7.04 33.16
CA PRO A 502 4.69 7.01 32.14
C PRO A 502 3.87 8.30 32.05
N ASP A 503 3.67 8.99 33.17
CA ASP A 503 2.88 10.23 33.19
C ASP A 503 3.57 11.36 32.43
N LEU A 504 4.87 11.60 32.71
CA LEU A 504 5.60 12.66 32.01
C LEU A 504 5.81 12.28 30.56
N TYR A 505 6.16 11.03 30.25
CA TYR A 505 6.28 10.54 28.88
C TYR A 505 5.02 10.83 28.05
N ARG A 506 3.83 10.51 28.58
CA ARG A 506 2.57 10.80 27.88
C ARG A 506 2.32 12.30 27.74
N ASP A 507 2.64 13.08 28.77
CA ASP A 507 2.39 14.52 28.74
C ASP A 507 3.38 15.27 27.82
N THR A 508 4.64 14.85 27.72
CA THR A 508 5.62 15.41 26.75
C THR A 508 5.18 15.13 25.31
N ARG A 509 4.74 13.90 25.01
CA ARG A 509 4.18 13.58 23.69
C ARG A 509 2.94 14.41 23.37
N LYS A 510 2.04 14.61 24.32
CA LYS A 510 0.87 15.49 24.15
C LYS A 510 1.27 16.94 23.91
N LEU A 511 2.29 17.43 24.62
CA LEU A 511 2.85 18.75 24.42
C LEU A 511 3.38 18.92 22.99
N VAL A 512 4.28 18.04 22.53
CA VAL A 512 4.83 18.13 21.17
C VAL A 512 3.75 18.03 20.11
N LYS A 513 2.78 17.10 20.27
CA LYS A 513 1.63 17.01 19.36
C LYS A 513 0.87 18.33 19.25
N LYS A 514 0.60 18.98 20.38
CA LYS A 514 -0.07 20.28 20.43
C LYS A 514 0.78 21.33 19.73
N LEU A 515 2.08 21.41 20.03
CA LEU A 515 3.00 22.37 19.45
C LEU A 515 3.10 22.22 17.94
N LEU A 516 3.28 21.00 17.43
CA LEU A 516 3.27 20.75 15.98
C LEU A 516 1.98 21.26 15.34
N SER A 517 0.82 20.93 15.92
CA SER A 517 -0.48 21.36 15.37
C SER A 517 -0.66 22.89 15.30
N GLU A 518 -0.03 23.63 16.22
CA GLU A 518 -0.05 25.10 16.25
C GLU A 518 0.95 25.71 15.27
N LEU A 519 2.09 25.04 15.05
CA LEU A 519 3.20 25.51 14.20
C LEU A 519 3.10 25.05 12.74
N GLY A 520 2.05 24.30 12.37
CA GLY A 520 1.87 23.77 11.02
C GLY A 520 2.53 22.41 10.75
N GLY A 521 2.99 21.71 11.80
CA GLY A 521 3.20 20.26 11.77
C GLY A 521 1.85 19.54 11.95
N ASN A 522 1.48 18.63 11.05
CA ASN A 522 0.16 17.98 11.13
C ASN A 522 0.05 16.96 12.27
#